data_AF-A0A2G5I8T8-F1
#
_entry.id   AF-A0A2G5I8T8-F1
#
_cell.length_a   1.000
_cell.length_b   1.000
_cell.length_c   1.000
_cell.angle_alpha   90.00
_cell.angle_beta   90.00
_cell.angle_gamma   90.00
#
_symmetry.space_group_name_H-M   'P 1'
#
loop_
_entity.id
_entity.type
_entity.pdbx_description
1 polymer ?
#
loop_
_entity_poly.entity_id
_entity_poly.type
_entity_poly.pdbx_seq_one_letter_code
_entity_poly.pdbx_strand_id
1 'polypeptide(L)'
;MPPKKKSGASNQKEASGHKDSATKQEKDPEQQNTLSKKRKANTESEQPVKASRRSARGTPKPKPSHSQLLNYLLSHDAEAQCRPPDETEDIESRGKDIKTYSSSVLNPFEELTCAMILSRPISHRLGLRSIRTILNSPYSFNSALAIKNAGEEKVTQAFYDARTQHKDKTAAQLYELANTVLEKFTAAEGDEQGTQLGRVLKEHKGDVDEAVEELKKEIKGFGATGIEIFLRRVQWLEGWDARYPYVDSKTQKALEELGLPSDANDLRDAVEQEWKTLNTKHLAGEDEAGRKRRAFVVILERASTTLLESKVDDVSAAAAAFASET
;
A
#
# COMPACT_ATOMS: atom_id res chain seq x y z
N MET A 1 -5.47 17.36 55.26
CA MET A 1 -4.93 16.49 56.33
C MET A 1 -5.98 15.47 56.73
N PRO A 2 -5.76 14.18 56.44
CA PRO A 2 -6.34 13.11 57.24
C PRO A 2 -5.22 12.29 57.88
N PRO A 3 -5.42 11.85 59.12
CA PRO A 3 -5.05 10.47 59.43
C PRO A 3 -6.16 9.78 60.19
N LYS A 4 -6.33 8.48 59.94
CA LYS A 4 -6.59 7.49 60.99
C LYS A 4 -6.45 6.08 60.43
N LYS A 5 -5.33 5.45 60.77
CA LYS A 5 -5.18 4.00 60.87
C LYS A 5 -6.02 3.50 62.05
N LYS A 6 -6.64 2.33 61.90
CA LYS A 6 -6.78 1.36 62.99
C LYS A 6 -6.58 -0.06 62.46
N SER A 7 -5.82 -0.78 63.24
CA SER A 7 -5.28 -2.13 63.09
C SER A 7 -6.17 -3.18 63.76
N GLY A 8 -5.92 -4.45 63.42
CA GLY A 8 -6.36 -5.66 64.12
C GLY A 8 -6.41 -6.82 63.13
N ALA A 9 -5.33 -7.57 62.85
CA ALA A 9 -4.56 -8.50 63.68
C ALA A 9 -5.29 -9.82 63.99
N SER A 10 -4.72 -10.91 63.46
CA SER A 10 -4.49 -12.22 64.10
C SER A 10 -4.99 -13.41 63.26
N ASN A 11 -4.32 -14.55 63.11
CA ASN A 11 -2.92 -15.00 63.18
C ASN A 11 -2.94 -16.51 62.84
N GLN A 12 -1.77 -17.06 62.49
CA GLN A 12 -1.36 -18.49 62.50
C GLN A 12 -1.75 -19.37 61.30
N LYS A 13 -0.79 -19.80 60.47
CA LYS A 13 0.22 -20.90 60.63
C LYS A 13 -0.47 -22.27 60.53
N GLU A 14 0.01 -23.26 59.77
CA GLU A 14 1.38 -23.72 59.66
C GLU A 14 1.59 -24.65 58.44
N ALA A 15 2.85 -25.00 58.19
CA ALA A 15 3.42 -25.55 56.98
C ALA A 15 3.64 -27.08 57.01
N SER A 16 4.37 -27.55 55.99
CA SER A 16 4.96 -28.89 55.74
C SER A 16 4.08 -29.84 54.91
N GLY A 17 4.58 -30.60 53.94
CA GLY A 17 5.94 -30.83 53.48
C GLY A 17 6.09 -32.27 52.96
N HIS A 18 6.40 -32.40 51.67
CA HIS A 18 7.33 -33.41 51.10
C HIS A 18 7.01 -34.93 51.19
N LYS A 19 6.76 -35.60 50.05
CA LYS A 19 7.77 -36.39 49.28
C LYS A 19 7.15 -37.42 48.30
N ASP A 20 7.70 -37.39 47.08
CA ASP A 20 8.18 -38.49 46.24
C ASP A 20 7.48 -39.86 46.21
N SER A 21 7.15 -40.32 45.00
CA SER A 21 7.95 -41.40 44.37
C SER A 21 7.56 -41.64 42.90
N ALA A 22 8.59 -41.72 42.07
CA ALA A 22 8.59 -42.26 40.72
C ALA A 22 8.36 -43.79 40.74
N THR A 23 8.06 -44.42 39.59
CA THR A 23 9.06 -45.22 38.83
C THR A 23 8.49 -45.71 37.49
N LYS A 24 9.33 -45.51 36.47
CA LYS A 24 9.49 -46.14 35.14
C LYS A 24 8.93 -47.57 34.94
N GLN A 25 8.57 -47.93 33.70
CA GLN A 25 9.44 -48.74 32.81
C GLN A 25 8.89 -48.93 31.39
N GLU A 26 9.85 -49.01 30.46
CA GLU A 26 9.81 -49.13 29.00
C GLU A 26 9.31 -50.49 28.49
N LYS A 27 8.84 -50.54 27.22
CA LYS A 27 9.49 -51.27 26.10
C LYS A 27 8.58 -51.37 24.85
N ASP A 28 9.12 -50.94 23.71
CA ASP A 28 8.82 -51.47 22.35
C ASP A 28 9.41 -52.91 22.22
N PRO A 29 8.99 -53.81 21.29
CA PRO A 29 8.93 -53.55 19.85
C PRO A 29 7.91 -54.38 19.00
N GLU A 30 8.00 -54.20 17.67
CA GLU A 30 7.73 -55.14 16.55
C GLU A 30 6.37 -55.19 15.80
N GLN A 31 6.43 -54.67 14.57
CA GLN A 31 5.97 -55.17 13.27
C GLN A 31 4.98 -56.36 13.18
N GLN A 32 3.88 -56.14 12.44
CA GLN A 32 3.23 -57.06 11.48
C GLN A 32 2.30 -56.19 10.60
N ASN A 33 2.59 -55.90 9.33
CA ASN A 33 2.61 -56.76 8.13
C ASN A 33 1.30 -57.53 7.90
N THR A 34 0.35 -56.92 7.19
CA THR A 34 -0.65 -57.66 6.40
C THR A 34 -0.63 -57.18 4.96
N LEU A 35 0.16 -57.91 4.17
CA LEU A 35 0.04 -58.07 2.73
C LEU A 35 -1.36 -58.59 2.38
N SER A 36 -1.96 -58.04 1.34
CA SER A 36 -2.91 -58.78 0.48
C SER A 36 -2.47 -58.60 -0.97
N LYS A 37 -1.87 -59.68 -1.51
CA LYS A 37 -1.50 -59.85 -2.92
C LYS A 37 -2.65 -60.52 -3.70
N LYS A 38 -2.60 -60.33 -5.03
CA LYS A 38 -3.29 -61.02 -6.16
C LYS A 38 -4.68 -60.45 -6.49
N ARG A 39 -5.00 -60.07 -7.74
CA ARG A 39 -4.64 -60.68 -9.04
C ARG A 39 -4.53 -59.63 -10.16
N LYS A 40 -3.55 -59.85 -11.04
CA LYS A 40 -3.48 -59.35 -12.43
C LYS A 40 -4.59 -60.03 -13.24
N ALA A 41 -5.37 -59.25 -14.00
CA ALA A 41 -5.99 -59.71 -15.24
C ALA A 41 -5.98 -58.56 -16.23
N ASN A 42 -5.21 -58.76 -17.28
CA ASN A 42 -5.06 -57.90 -18.44
C ASN A 42 -6.30 -58.11 -19.32
N THR A 43 -6.97 -57.06 -19.77
CA THR A 43 -7.83 -57.14 -20.96
C THR A 43 -7.77 -55.82 -21.69
N GLU A 44 -7.21 -55.91 -22.89
CA GLU A 44 -7.14 -54.87 -23.91
C GLU A 44 -8.54 -54.36 -24.25
N SER A 45 -8.67 -53.05 -24.37
CA SER A 45 -9.66 -52.45 -25.26
C SER A 45 -9.05 -51.18 -25.84
N GLU A 46 -8.55 -51.33 -27.07
CA GLU A 46 -8.12 -50.26 -27.94
C GLU A 46 -9.25 -49.24 -28.13
N GLN A 47 -8.99 -47.98 -27.81
CA GLN A 47 -9.72 -46.85 -28.38
C GLN A 47 -8.71 -45.79 -28.82
N PRO A 48 -8.88 -45.20 -30.02
CA PRO A 48 -7.84 -44.41 -30.66
C PRO A 48 -7.64 -43.09 -29.92
N VAL A 49 -6.39 -42.83 -29.56
CA VAL A 49 -5.92 -41.58 -28.97
C VAL A 49 -6.23 -40.45 -29.94
N LYS A 50 -7.23 -39.62 -29.61
CA LYS A 50 -7.47 -38.33 -30.26
C LYS A 50 -6.19 -37.51 -30.12
N ALA A 51 -5.54 -37.24 -31.25
CA ALA A 51 -4.37 -36.40 -31.35
C ALA A 51 -4.62 -35.07 -30.62
N SER A 52 -3.77 -34.79 -29.64
CA SER A 52 -3.69 -33.50 -28.97
C SER A 52 -3.44 -32.43 -30.03
N ARG A 53 -4.40 -31.52 -30.21
CA ARG A 53 -4.27 -30.35 -31.07
C ARG A 53 -3.06 -29.56 -30.60
N ARG A 54 -1.98 -29.57 -31.39
CA ARG A 54 -0.89 -28.58 -31.29
C ARG A 54 -1.54 -27.19 -31.28
N SER A 55 -1.43 -26.47 -30.16
CA SER A 55 -1.87 -25.08 -30.14
C SER A 55 -1.08 -24.32 -31.19
N ALA A 56 -1.77 -23.55 -32.01
CA ALA A 56 -1.13 -22.63 -32.93
C ALA A 56 -0.18 -21.75 -32.12
N ARG A 57 1.09 -21.74 -32.52
CA ARG A 57 2.10 -20.81 -32.03
C ARG A 57 1.64 -19.42 -32.50
N GLY A 58 0.92 -18.71 -31.63
CA GLY A 58 0.54 -17.33 -31.87
C GLY A 58 1.80 -16.51 -32.16
N THR A 59 1.67 -15.55 -33.08
CA THR A 59 2.67 -14.51 -33.31
C THR A 59 3.10 -13.92 -31.97
N PRO A 60 4.41 -13.70 -31.71
CA PRO A 60 4.85 -13.05 -30.48
C PRO A 60 4.16 -11.69 -30.36
N LYS A 61 3.42 -11.45 -29.27
CA LYS A 61 2.91 -10.10 -28.98
C LYS A 61 4.11 -9.15 -28.94
N PRO A 62 4.06 -7.97 -29.60
CA PRO A 62 5.16 -7.02 -29.56
C PRO A 62 5.41 -6.59 -28.11
N LYS A 63 6.66 -6.71 -27.65
CA LYS A 63 7.05 -6.20 -26.34
C LYS A 63 7.49 -4.75 -26.48
N PRO A 64 6.96 -3.82 -25.67
CA PRO A 64 7.40 -2.42 -25.72
C PRO A 64 8.85 -2.28 -25.27
N SER A 65 9.55 -1.25 -25.77
CA SER A 65 10.82 -0.83 -25.18
C SER A 65 10.60 -0.19 -23.80
N HIS A 66 11.66 -0.07 -22.99
CA HIS A 66 11.57 0.66 -21.72
C HIS A 66 11.09 2.11 -21.94
N SER A 67 11.62 2.80 -22.95
CA SER A 67 11.21 4.18 -23.28
C SER A 67 9.72 4.27 -23.64
N GLN A 68 9.19 3.30 -24.40
CA GLN A 68 7.74 3.23 -24.70
C GLN A 68 6.90 3.00 -23.44
N LEU A 69 7.31 2.06 -22.58
CA LEU A 69 6.63 1.80 -21.30
C LEU A 69 6.64 3.02 -20.38
N LEU A 70 7.80 3.68 -20.21
CA LEU A 70 7.92 4.87 -19.37
C LEU A 70 7.05 6.01 -19.90
N ASN A 71 7.07 6.26 -21.22
CA ASN A 71 6.20 7.25 -21.84
C ASN A 71 4.71 6.95 -21.64
N TYR A 72 4.30 5.70 -21.90
CA TYR A 72 2.92 5.29 -21.70
C TYR A 72 2.51 5.44 -20.23
N LEU A 73 3.32 4.93 -19.29
CA LEU A 73 3.09 5.04 -17.86
C LEU A 73 3.15 6.48 -17.33
N LEU A 74 3.61 7.48 -18.08
CA LEU A 74 3.52 8.90 -17.71
C LEU A 74 2.38 9.64 -18.41
N SER A 75 1.84 9.08 -19.50
CA SER A 75 0.74 9.65 -20.29
C SER A 75 -0.62 9.60 -19.56
N HIS A 76 -1.59 10.41 -19.97
CA HIS A 76 -2.96 10.25 -19.47
C HIS A 76 -3.62 8.95 -19.93
N ASP A 77 -3.18 8.35 -21.04
CA ASP A 77 -3.75 7.12 -21.59
C ASP A 77 -3.54 5.89 -20.69
N ALA A 78 -2.47 5.88 -19.90
CA ALA A 78 -2.27 4.85 -18.89
C ALA A 78 -3.33 4.88 -17.79
N GLU A 79 -4.00 6.02 -17.54
CA GLU A 79 -5.02 6.09 -16.50
C GLU A 79 -6.17 5.12 -16.77
N ALA A 80 -6.54 4.88 -18.03
CA ALA A 80 -7.62 3.94 -18.37
C ALA A 80 -7.30 2.49 -17.96
N GLN A 81 -6.01 2.13 -17.92
CA GLN A 81 -5.56 0.79 -17.54
C GLN A 81 -5.20 0.69 -16.06
N CYS A 82 -4.76 1.79 -15.46
CA CYS A 82 -4.23 1.83 -14.09
C CYS A 82 -5.29 2.25 -13.05
N ARG A 83 -6.55 2.42 -13.46
CA ARG A 83 -7.67 2.92 -12.65
C ARG A 83 -8.84 1.92 -12.64
N PRO A 84 -9.48 1.67 -11.49
CA PRO A 84 -10.72 0.89 -11.43
C PRO A 84 -11.88 1.58 -12.16
N PRO A 85 -12.80 0.84 -12.81
CA PRO A 85 -13.91 1.44 -13.58
C PRO A 85 -14.81 2.41 -12.79
N ASP A 86 -15.09 2.15 -11.50
CA ASP A 86 -15.89 3.08 -10.68
C ASP A 86 -15.18 4.40 -10.39
N GLU A 87 -13.84 4.44 -10.44
CA GLU A 87 -13.14 5.70 -10.32
C GLU A 87 -13.33 6.55 -11.57
N THR A 88 -13.28 5.93 -12.75
CA THR A 88 -13.55 6.63 -14.01
C THR A 88 -14.97 7.19 -14.02
N GLU A 89 -15.96 6.38 -13.65
CA GLU A 89 -17.37 6.82 -13.52
C GLU A 89 -17.54 7.97 -12.51
N ASP A 90 -16.85 7.90 -11.37
CA ASP A 90 -16.89 8.94 -10.33
C ASP A 90 -16.29 10.26 -10.83
N ILE A 91 -15.14 10.22 -11.52
CA ILE A 91 -14.51 11.41 -12.15
C ILE A 91 -15.43 12.02 -13.22
N GLU A 92 -16.04 11.19 -14.07
CA GLU A 92 -16.97 11.67 -15.11
C GLU A 92 -18.20 12.35 -14.49
N SER A 93 -18.73 11.79 -13.40
CA SER A 93 -19.93 12.33 -12.74
C SER A 93 -19.68 13.61 -11.94
N ARG A 94 -18.51 13.73 -11.30
CA ARG A 94 -18.18 14.84 -10.38
C ARG A 94 -17.30 15.91 -11.00
N GLY A 95 -16.68 15.64 -12.14
CA GLY A 95 -15.73 16.51 -12.81
C GLY A 95 -14.27 16.20 -12.46
N LYS A 96 -13.36 16.81 -13.23
CA LYS A 96 -11.92 16.55 -13.17
C LYS A 96 -11.22 17.09 -11.91
N ASP A 97 -11.89 17.93 -11.13
CA ASP A 97 -11.31 18.60 -9.96
C ASP A 97 -11.31 17.73 -8.70
N ILE A 98 -11.87 16.51 -8.76
CA ILE A 98 -11.86 15.61 -7.61
C ILE A 98 -10.44 15.09 -7.33
N LYS A 99 -10.09 15.04 -6.05
CA LYS A 99 -8.88 14.40 -5.57
C LYS A 99 -8.97 12.89 -5.70
N THR A 100 -8.02 12.30 -6.42
CA THR A 100 -7.83 10.85 -6.55
C THR A 100 -6.43 10.48 -6.13
N TYR A 101 -6.26 9.25 -5.64
CA TYR A 101 -4.93 8.78 -5.26
C TYR A 101 -3.98 8.68 -6.46
N SER A 102 -4.48 8.24 -7.62
CA SER A 102 -3.65 7.99 -8.80
C SER A 102 -3.16 9.26 -9.49
N SER A 103 -3.93 10.35 -9.46
CA SER A 103 -3.70 11.50 -10.34
C SER A 103 -3.47 12.81 -9.61
N SER A 104 -3.88 12.94 -8.35
CA SER A 104 -3.72 14.19 -7.61
C SER A 104 -2.34 14.34 -6.99
N VAL A 105 -1.95 15.61 -6.80
CA VAL A 105 -0.89 16.00 -5.88
C VAL A 105 -1.49 16.05 -4.48
N LEU A 106 -1.00 15.18 -3.60
CA LEU A 106 -1.44 15.08 -2.22
C LEU A 106 -0.34 15.62 -1.29
N ASN A 107 -0.74 16.21 -0.16
CA ASN A 107 0.21 16.61 0.88
C ASN A 107 0.66 15.38 1.72
N PRO A 108 1.74 15.48 2.53
CA PRO A 108 2.23 14.36 3.33
C PRO A 108 1.16 13.71 4.24
N PHE A 109 0.28 14.48 4.86
CA PHE A 109 -0.82 13.95 5.66
C PHE A 109 -1.85 13.17 4.83
N GLU A 110 -2.20 13.66 3.64
CA GLU A 110 -3.08 12.96 2.72
C GLU A 110 -2.45 11.64 2.23
N GLU A 111 -1.15 11.63 1.92
CA GLU A 111 -0.43 10.40 1.54
C GLU A 111 -0.39 9.38 2.69
N LEU A 112 -0.15 9.83 3.93
CA LEU A 112 -0.21 8.98 5.12
C LEU A 112 -1.61 8.40 5.34
N THR A 113 -2.65 9.24 5.19
CA THR A 113 -4.05 8.81 5.28
C THR A 113 -4.38 7.75 4.23
N CYS A 114 -3.95 7.96 2.98
CA CYS A 114 -4.13 6.98 1.90
C CYS A 114 -3.41 5.67 2.20
N ALA A 115 -2.17 5.73 2.69
CA ALA A 115 -1.40 4.55 3.06
C ALA A 115 -2.06 3.73 4.18
N MET A 116 -2.63 4.39 5.19
CA MET A 116 -3.38 3.71 6.26
C MET A 116 -4.68 3.05 5.77
N ILE A 117 -5.33 3.60 4.74
CA ILE A 117 -6.52 3.00 4.13
C ILE A 117 -6.14 1.81 3.25
N LEU A 118 -5.14 1.98 2.39
CA LEU A 118 -4.73 0.99 1.38
C LEU A 118 -3.96 -0.20 1.95
N SER A 119 -3.38 -0.06 3.14
CA SER A 119 -2.71 -1.17 3.86
C SER A 119 -3.67 -2.10 4.61
N ARG A 120 -4.97 -1.79 4.64
CA ARG A 120 -5.98 -2.65 5.28
C ARG A 120 -6.27 -3.86 4.41
N PRO A 121 -6.75 -4.98 5.00
CA PRO A 121 -7.19 -6.16 4.25
C PRO A 121 -8.56 -5.91 3.58
N ILE A 122 -8.62 -4.93 2.68
CA ILE A 122 -9.77 -4.57 1.84
C ILE A 122 -9.36 -4.62 0.37
N SER A 123 -10.33 -4.70 -0.55
CA SER A 123 -9.99 -4.69 -1.98
C SER A 123 -9.40 -3.34 -2.41
N HIS A 124 -8.53 -3.36 -3.43
CA HIS A 124 -7.92 -2.14 -3.98
C HIS A 124 -8.98 -1.10 -4.38
N ARG A 125 -9.99 -1.54 -5.13
CA ARG A 125 -11.17 -0.75 -5.52
C ARG A 125 -11.85 -0.08 -4.33
N LEU A 126 -12.04 -0.82 -3.23
CA LEU A 126 -12.68 -0.28 -2.02
C LEU A 126 -11.82 0.75 -1.30
N GLY A 127 -10.51 0.54 -1.27
CA GLY A 127 -9.55 1.50 -0.74
C GLY A 127 -9.56 2.81 -1.52
N LEU A 128 -9.47 2.75 -2.85
CA LEU A 128 -9.53 3.93 -3.72
C LEU A 128 -10.87 4.67 -3.61
N ARG A 129 -11.99 3.95 -3.59
CA ARG A 129 -13.30 4.57 -3.34
C ARG A 129 -13.33 5.29 -1.99
N SER A 130 -12.81 4.67 -0.93
CA SER A 130 -12.75 5.29 0.40
C SER A 130 -11.95 6.60 0.37
N ILE A 131 -10.80 6.61 -0.30
CA ILE A 131 -9.97 7.82 -0.47
C ILE A 131 -10.75 8.92 -1.20
N ARG A 132 -11.38 8.62 -2.34
CA ARG A 132 -12.14 9.61 -3.12
C ARG A 132 -13.35 10.14 -2.35
N THR A 133 -14.00 9.31 -1.54
CA THR A 133 -15.10 9.75 -0.68
C THR A 133 -14.59 10.74 0.36
N ILE A 134 -13.54 10.43 1.11
CA ILE A 134 -13.12 11.28 2.24
C ILE A 134 -12.41 12.56 1.82
N LEU A 135 -11.60 12.53 0.75
CA LEU A 135 -10.77 13.68 0.35
C LEU A 135 -11.54 14.77 -0.39
N ASN A 136 -12.80 14.52 -0.75
CA ASN A 136 -13.59 15.43 -1.57
C ASN A 136 -14.88 15.84 -0.87
N SER A 137 -15.54 16.85 -1.43
CA SER A 137 -16.88 17.27 -0.99
C SER A 137 -17.83 16.06 -0.92
N PRO A 138 -18.66 15.92 0.13
CA PRO A 138 -18.92 16.90 1.20
C PRO A 138 -17.99 16.80 2.44
N TYR A 139 -16.99 15.93 2.40
CA TYR A 139 -16.13 15.63 3.54
C TYR A 139 -14.87 16.49 3.55
N SER A 140 -14.11 16.49 2.46
CA SER A 140 -12.90 17.28 2.28
C SER A 140 -11.92 17.13 3.45
N PHE A 141 -11.64 15.89 3.85
CA PHE A 141 -10.69 15.54 4.92
C PHE A 141 -9.23 15.64 4.44
N ASN A 142 -8.85 16.84 3.99
CA ASN A 142 -7.58 17.16 3.36
C ASN A 142 -6.51 17.71 4.33
N SER A 143 -6.83 17.80 5.62
CA SER A 143 -5.91 18.14 6.71
C SER A 143 -6.34 17.47 8.02
N ALA A 144 -5.40 17.30 8.97
CA ALA A 144 -5.73 16.76 10.28
C ALA A 144 -6.75 17.66 11.02
N LEU A 145 -6.64 18.99 10.86
CA LEU A 145 -7.59 19.93 11.43
C LEU A 145 -8.99 19.80 10.82
N ALA A 146 -9.10 19.56 9.50
CA ALA A 146 -10.39 19.33 8.85
C ALA A 146 -11.11 18.10 9.42
N ILE A 147 -10.38 17.02 9.68
CA ILE A 147 -10.92 15.79 10.30
C ILE A 147 -11.35 16.06 11.74
N LYS A 148 -10.51 16.74 12.53
CA LYS A 148 -10.84 17.09 13.92
C LYS A 148 -12.10 17.95 14.01
N ASN A 149 -12.22 18.97 13.15
CA ASN A 149 -13.37 19.87 13.10
C ASN A 149 -14.65 19.18 12.61
N ALA A 150 -14.54 18.19 11.71
CA ALA A 150 -15.67 17.40 11.27
C ALA A 150 -16.29 16.55 12.39
N GLY A 151 -15.47 16.12 13.35
CA GLY A 151 -15.89 15.28 14.47
C GLY A 151 -16.09 13.81 14.10
N GLU A 152 -16.10 12.93 15.11
CA GLU A 152 -16.18 11.47 14.94
C GLU A 152 -17.40 11.02 14.14
N GLU A 153 -18.55 11.65 14.34
CA GLU A 153 -19.80 11.29 13.65
C GLU A 153 -19.70 11.51 12.14
N LYS A 154 -19.21 12.67 11.71
CA LYS A 154 -19.06 12.97 10.27
C LYS A 154 -17.97 12.11 9.63
N VAL A 155 -16.89 11.83 10.36
CA VAL A 155 -15.84 10.90 9.89
C VAL A 155 -16.39 9.49 9.72
N THR A 156 -17.21 9.04 10.67
CA THR A 156 -17.90 7.75 10.58
C THR A 156 -18.82 7.72 9.37
N GLN A 157 -19.69 8.73 9.20
CA GLN A 157 -20.59 8.82 8.05
C GLN A 157 -19.84 8.75 6.72
N ALA A 158 -18.67 9.38 6.59
CA ALA A 158 -17.84 9.31 5.39
C ALA A 158 -17.47 7.87 5.01
N PHE A 159 -17.13 7.03 5.99
CA PHE A 159 -16.80 5.62 5.75
C PHE A 159 -18.04 4.74 5.50
N TYR A 160 -19.21 5.14 5.99
CA TYR A 160 -20.49 4.52 5.59
C TYR A 160 -20.81 4.84 4.12
N ASP A 161 -20.63 6.09 3.70
CA ASP A 161 -20.86 6.53 2.32
C ASP A 161 -19.85 5.90 1.35
N ALA A 162 -18.60 5.76 1.78
CA ALA A 162 -17.58 4.99 1.06
C ALA A 162 -17.90 3.49 0.97
N ARG A 163 -18.90 3.02 1.74
CA ARG A 163 -19.29 1.61 1.88
C ARG A 163 -18.08 0.72 2.18
N THR A 164 -17.16 1.20 3.01
CA THR A 164 -15.92 0.49 3.33
C THR A 164 -16.18 -0.69 4.28
N GLN A 165 -15.27 -1.65 4.28
CA GLN A 165 -15.26 -2.72 5.28
C GLN A 165 -14.68 -2.20 6.60
N HIS A 166 -15.19 -2.71 7.72
CA HIS A 166 -14.79 -2.26 9.07
C HIS A 166 -14.88 -0.73 9.28
N LYS A 167 -15.88 -0.10 8.65
CA LYS A 167 -16.12 1.35 8.65
C LYS A 167 -15.96 2.04 10.01
N ASP A 168 -16.56 1.53 11.08
CA ASP A 168 -16.46 2.14 12.41
C ASP A 168 -15.01 2.12 12.94
N LYS A 169 -14.31 1.00 12.74
CA LYS A 169 -12.89 0.87 13.12
C LYS A 169 -11.99 1.78 12.27
N THR A 170 -12.26 1.87 10.97
CA THR A 170 -11.49 2.73 10.06
C THR A 170 -11.70 4.21 10.41
N ALA A 171 -12.94 4.61 10.71
CA ALA A 171 -13.30 5.96 11.13
C ALA A 171 -12.61 6.35 12.44
N ALA A 172 -12.69 5.48 13.45
CA ALA A 172 -12.04 5.71 14.74
C ALA A 172 -10.51 5.88 14.59
N GLN A 173 -9.87 5.04 13.77
CA GLN A 173 -8.44 5.16 13.51
C GLN A 173 -8.07 6.43 12.73
N LEU A 174 -8.90 6.87 11.78
CA LEU A 174 -8.66 8.12 11.05
C LEU A 174 -8.81 9.35 11.96
N TYR A 175 -9.80 9.33 12.85
CA TYR A 175 -9.98 10.40 13.83
C TYR A 175 -8.84 10.43 14.86
N GLU A 176 -8.41 9.27 15.35
CA GLU A 176 -7.23 9.13 16.22
C GLU A 176 -5.96 9.66 15.53
N LEU A 177 -5.73 9.27 14.27
CA LEU A 177 -4.62 9.78 13.45
C LEU A 177 -4.59 11.31 13.43
N ALA A 178 -5.73 11.95 13.14
CA ALA A 178 -5.81 13.40 13.04
C ALA A 178 -5.44 14.08 14.38
N ASN A 179 -5.92 13.55 15.50
CA ASN A 179 -5.54 14.05 16.82
C ASN A 179 -4.05 13.86 17.10
N THR A 180 -3.50 12.67 16.82
CA THR A 180 -2.06 12.40 17.00
C THR A 180 -1.19 13.34 16.16
N VAL A 181 -1.56 13.56 14.89
CA VAL A 181 -0.82 14.49 14.01
C VAL A 181 -0.85 15.90 14.57
N LEU A 182 -2.03 16.39 14.99
CA LEU A 182 -2.16 17.73 15.56
C LEU A 182 -1.37 17.90 16.86
N GLU A 183 -1.32 16.88 17.71
CA GLU A 183 -0.65 16.95 19.02
C GLU A 183 0.87 16.76 18.92
N LYS A 184 1.33 15.87 18.04
CA LYS A 184 2.74 15.41 18.02
C LYS A 184 3.52 15.85 16.80
N PHE A 185 2.88 16.05 15.65
CA PHE A 185 3.58 16.17 14.36
C PHE A 185 3.34 17.48 13.60
N THR A 186 2.52 18.38 14.13
CA THR A 186 2.43 19.77 13.65
C THR A 186 3.65 20.56 14.10
N ALA A 187 4.20 21.37 13.19
CA ALA A 187 5.20 22.36 13.57
C ALA A 187 4.50 23.50 14.33
N ALA A 188 5.11 23.96 15.44
CA ALA A 188 4.56 25.06 16.25
C ALA A 188 4.44 26.38 15.47
N GLU A 189 5.16 26.52 14.35
CA GLU A 189 4.98 27.60 13.39
C GLU A 189 4.84 26.97 11.99
N GLY A 190 3.75 27.32 11.27
CA GLY A 190 3.60 27.04 9.83
C GLY A 190 2.79 25.81 9.41
N ASP A 191 2.39 24.90 10.32
CA ASP A 191 1.55 23.72 9.97
C ASP A 191 0.36 23.51 10.93
N GLU A 192 -0.38 24.58 11.24
CA GLU A 192 -1.57 24.53 12.11
C GLU A 192 -2.67 23.60 11.55
N GLN A 193 -2.65 23.35 10.24
CA GLN A 193 -3.59 22.45 9.58
C GLN A 193 -3.22 20.97 9.77
N GLY A 194 -1.97 20.64 10.10
CA GLY A 194 -1.47 19.28 10.19
C GLY A 194 -1.44 18.58 8.83
N THR A 195 -0.77 19.21 7.87
CA THR A 195 -0.66 18.74 6.48
C THR A 195 0.74 18.25 6.13
N GLN A 196 1.78 18.72 6.82
CA GLN A 196 3.16 18.57 6.37
C GLN A 196 3.91 17.45 7.08
N LEU A 197 3.52 17.11 8.32
CA LEU A 197 4.30 16.22 9.20
C LEU A 197 5.74 16.75 9.44
N GLY A 198 5.96 18.06 9.29
CA GLY A 198 7.30 18.64 9.29
C GLY A 198 8.00 18.56 10.66
N ARG A 199 7.25 18.44 11.76
CA ARG A 199 7.85 18.34 13.10
C ARG A 199 8.64 17.06 13.31
N VAL A 200 8.13 15.90 12.85
CA VAL A 200 8.85 14.63 13.01
C VAL A 200 10.16 14.64 12.22
N LEU A 201 10.15 15.20 11.00
CA LEU A 201 11.37 15.39 10.22
C LEU A 201 12.35 16.32 10.94
N LYS A 202 11.88 17.43 11.52
CA LYS A 202 12.73 18.37 12.26
C LYS A 202 13.37 17.74 13.50
N GLU A 203 12.58 16.98 14.27
CA GLU A 203 13.06 16.28 15.49
C GLU A 203 14.14 15.24 15.16
N HIS A 204 14.02 14.60 13.98
CA HIS A 204 14.99 13.64 13.46
C HIS A 204 15.99 14.24 12.45
N LYS A 205 16.16 15.58 12.42
CA LYS A 205 17.15 16.29 11.58
C LYS A 205 17.08 15.93 10.09
N GLY A 206 15.89 15.63 9.57
CA GLY A 206 15.65 15.24 8.19
C GLY A 206 15.92 13.76 7.89
N ASP A 207 16.23 12.93 8.90
CA ASP A 207 16.30 11.48 8.72
C ASP A 207 14.89 10.90 8.55
N VAL A 208 14.58 10.50 7.32
CA VAL A 208 13.26 9.97 6.96
C VAL A 208 13.01 8.60 7.61
N ASP A 209 14.03 7.76 7.75
CA ASP A 209 13.85 6.42 8.30
C ASP A 209 13.54 6.50 9.80
N GLU A 210 14.26 7.35 10.54
CA GLU A 210 13.93 7.62 11.95
C GLU A 210 12.55 8.28 12.10
N ALA A 211 12.22 9.24 11.24
CA ALA A 211 10.91 9.90 11.28
C ALA A 211 9.76 8.91 11.03
N VAL A 212 9.92 7.97 10.09
CA VAL A 212 8.93 6.92 9.83
C VAL A 212 8.79 5.96 11.00
N GLU A 213 9.88 5.60 11.68
CA GLU A 213 9.80 4.75 12.88
C GLU A 213 9.07 5.45 14.03
N GLU A 214 9.23 6.77 14.21
CA GLU A 214 8.43 7.53 15.18
C GLU A 214 6.95 7.61 14.76
N LEU A 215 6.64 7.85 13.46
CA LEU A 215 5.27 7.78 12.97
C LEU A 215 4.63 6.42 13.24
N LYS A 216 5.34 5.32 12.98
CA LYS A 216 4.89 3.94 13.24
C LYS A 216 4.66 3.68 14.73
N LYS A 217 5.50 4.22 15.61
CA LYS A 217 5.36 4.09 17.06
C LYS A 217 4.12 4.81 17.57
N GLU A 218 3.84 6.00 17.06
CA GLU A 218 2.78 6.87 17.57
C GLU A 218 1.42 6.67 16.89
N ILE A 219 1.41 6.23 15.63
CA ILE A 219 0.19 6.11 14.83
C ILE A 219 -0.31 4.66 14.81
N LYS A 220 -1.42 4.45 15.51
CA LYS A 220 -2.04 3.13 15.62
C LYS A 220 -2.54 2.60 14.28
N GLY A 221 -1.97 1.47 13.87
CA GLY A 221 -2.33 0.80 12.62
C GLY A 221 -1.48 1.22 11.42
N PHE A 222 -0.48 2.08 11.61
CA PHE A 222 0.54 2.35 10.60
C PHE A 222 1.63 1.26 10.65
N GLY A 223 1.34 0.13 9.99
CA GLY A 223 2.24 -1.03 9.94
C GLY A 223 3.16 -1.05 8.71
N ALA A 224 3.93 -2.14 8.55
CA ALA A 224 4.92 -2.30 7.50
C ALA A 224 4.39 -2.00 6.08
N THR A 225 3.24 -2.56 5.69
CA THR A 225 2.61 -2.28 4.39
C THR A 225 2.18 -0.82 4.24
N GLY A 226 1.72 -0.18 5.33
CA GLY A 226 1.40 1.24 5.33
C GLY A 226 2.65 2.09 5.09
N ILE A 227 3.76 1.75 5.75
CA ILE A 227 5.05 2.42 5.58
C ILE A 227 5.53 2.30 4.13
N GLU A 228 5.47 1.11 3.55
CA GLU A 228 5.84 0.88 2.14
C GLU A 228 5.04 1.79 1.18
N ILE A 229 3.72 1.83 1.34
CA ILE A 229 2.84 2.66 0.49
C ILE A 229 3.11 4.15 0.71
N PHE A 230 3.32 4.57 1.96
CA PHE A 230 3.61 5.96 2.30
C PHE A 230 4.94 6.41 1.70
N LEU A 231 6.03 5.66 1.93
CA LEU A 231 7.35 5.96 1.40
C LEU A 231 7.37 5.96 -0.13
N ARG A 232 6.65 5.03 -0.78
CA ARG A 232 6.50 5.04 -2.25
C ARG A 232 6.01 6.39 -2.76
N ARG A 233 5.04 7.00 -2.06
CA ARG A 233 4.34 8.19 -2.53
C ARG A 233 4.93 9.50 -2.06
N VAL A 234 5.45 9.57 -0.85
CA VAL A 234 5.84 10.83 -0.20
C VAL A 234 7.22 11.31 -0.66
N GLN A 235 8.07 10.41 -1.16
CA GLN A 235 9.49 10.64 -1.53
C GLN A 235 9.76 11.72 -2.60
N TRP A 236 8.75 12.37 -3.18
CA TRP A 236 8.96 13.50 -4.09
C TRP A 236 8.61 14.86 -3.45
N LEU A 237 8.01 14.84 -2.26
CA LEU A 237 7.61 16.02 -1.50
C LEU A 237 8.78 16.53 -0.67
N GLU A 238 8.79 17.84 -0.42
CA GLU A 238 9.82 18.52 0.36
C GLU A 238 10.02 17.88 1.74
N GLY A 239 11.28 17.66 2.12
CA GLY A 239 11.67 17.07 3.41
C GLY A 239 11.60 15.55 3.42
N TRP A 240 10.82 14.94 2.52
CA TRP A 240 10.70 13.49 2.35
C TRP A 240 11.55 12.96 1.18
N ASP A 241 12.05 13.85 0.33
CA ASP A 241 12.86 13.56 -0.84
C ASP A 241 14.25 12.98 -0.52
N ALA A 242 14.70 13.09 0.74
CA ALA A 242 15.91 12.41 1.21
C ALA A 242 15.82 10.87 1.09
N ARG A 243 14.61 10.29 1.02
CA ARG A 243 14.42 8.85 0.83
C ARG A 243 14.43 8.41 -0.64
N TYR A 244 14.40 9.35 -1.58
CA TYR A 244 14.43 9.07 -3.01
C TYR A 244 15.82 8.57 -3.45
N PRO A 245 15.91 7.53 -4.29
CA PRO A 245 14.80 6.72 -4.81
C PRO A 245 14.41 5.56 -3.87
N TYR A 246 13.11 5.28 -3.78
CA TYR A 246 12.54 4.16 -3.02
C TYR A 246 11.50 3.38 -3.83
N VAL A 247 11.60 2.05 -3.81
CA VAL A 247 10.63 1.14 -4.42
C VAL A 247 10.19 0.13 -3.36
N ASP A 248 8.88 0.02 -3.12
CA ASP A 248 8.34 -0.99 -2.21
C ASP A 248 8.27 -2.38 -2.86
N SER A 249 8.18 -3.42 -2.04
CA SER A 249 8.21 -4.82 -2.47
C SER A 249 7.12 -5.19 -3.49
N LYS A 250 5.93 -4.59 -3.39
CA LYS A 250 4.82 -4.85 -4.31
C LYS A 250 5.05 -4.18 -5.65
N THR A 251 5.54 -2.94 -5.64
CA THR A 251 5.89 -2.22 -6.85
C THR A 251 7.09 -2.85 -7.56
N GLN A 252 8.08 -3.34 -6.82
CA GLN A 252 9.20 -4.10 -7.38
C GLN A 252 8.71 -5.26 -8.25
N LYS A 253 7.79 -6.08 -7.72
CA LYS A 253 7.16 -7.17 -8.49
C LYS A 253 6.44 -6.67 -9.74
N ALA A 254 5.71 -5.55 -9.62
CA ALA A 254 4.99 -4.98 -10.77
C ALA A 254 5.93 -4.51 -11.88
N LEU A 255 7.06 -3.90 -11.51
CA LEU A 255 8.10 -3.49 -12.46
C LEU A 255 8.72 -4.70 -13.18
N GLU A 256 9.01 -5.78 -12.44
CA GLU A 256 9.51 -7.04 -13.02
C GLU A 256 8.54 -7.65 -14.03
N GLU A 257 7.24 -7.67 -13.71
CA GLU A 257 6.21 -8.20 -14.61
C GLU A 257 6.02 -7.33 -15.86
N LEU A 258 6.21 -6.01 -15.75
CA LEU A 258 6.21 -5.07 -16.87
C LEU A 258 7.52 -5.09 -17.68
N GLY A 259 8.58 -5.73 -17.17
CA GLY A 259 9.90 -5.73 -17.79
C GLY A 259 10.63 -4.40 -17.66
N LEU A 260 10.35 -3.61 -16.61
CA LEU A 260 11.09 -2.41 -16.23
C LEU A 260 12.16 -2.75 -15.18
N PRO A 261 13.18 -1.90 -15.00
CA PRO A 261 14.10 -2.03 -13.88
C PRO A 261 13.35 -2.02 -12.54
N SER A 262 13.60 -3.01 -11.69
CA SER A 262 12.91 -3.18 -10.40
C SER A 262 13.74 -2.71 -9.20
N ASP A 263 15.04 -2.45 -9.39
CA ASP A 263 15.86 -1.70 -8.44
C ASP A 263 15.57 -0.20 -8.50
N ALA A 264 15.60 0.45 -7.34
CA ALA A 264 15.25 1.86 -7.21
C ALA A 264 16.22 2.80 -7.95
N ASN A 265 17.52 2.52 -7.91
CA ASN A 265 18.52 3.32 -8.61
C ASN A 265 18.48 3.05 -10.11
N ASP A 266 18.34 1.80 -10.52
CA ASP A 266 18.27 1.45 -11.94
C ASP A 266 17.04 2.09 -12.61
N LEU A 267 15.90 2.13 -11.92
CA LEU A 267 14.69 2.80 -12.42
C LEU A 267 14.88 4.32 -12.50
N ARG A 268 15.50 4.94 -11.48
CA ARG A 268 15.85 6.37 -11.52
C ARG A 268 16.71 6.66 -12.74
N ASP A 269 17.77 5.89 -12.93
CA ASP A 269 18.74 6.11 -14.00
C ASP A 269 18.08 5.94 -15.38
N ALA A 270 17.15 4.98 -15.52
CA ALA A 270 16.35 4.83 -16.74
C ALA A 270 15.47 6.06 -17.01
N VAL A 271 14.80 6.61 -15.99
CA VAL A 271 14.01 7.85 -16.12
C VAL A 271 14.89 9.04 -16.51
N GLU A 272 16.09 9.14 -15.94
CA GLU A 272 17.02 10.22 -16.25
C GLU A 272 17.60 10.14 -17.66
N GLN A 273 17.95 8.94 -18.12
CA GLN A 273 18.46 8.70 -19.47
C GLN A 273 17.43 9.06 -20.55
N GLU A 274 16.17 8.69 -20.31
CA GLU A 274 15.07 8.93 -21.25
C GLU A 274 14.42 10.31 -21.10
N TRP A 275 14.80 11.09 -20.07
CA TRP A 275 14.08 12.30 -19.62
C TRP A 275 13.66 13.26 -20.74
N LYS A 276 14.53 13.50 -21.73
CA LYS A 276 14.27 14.42 -22.85
C LYS A 276 13.18 13.95 -23.80
N THR A 277 12.90 12.66 -23.83
CA THR A 277 11.89 12.02 -24.67
C THR A 277 10.59 11.76 -23.92
N LEU A 278 10.61 11.85 -22.59
CA LEU A 278 9.44 11.61 -21.75
C LEU A 278 8.48 12.80 -21.79
N ASN A 279 7.19 12.54 -22.05
CA ASN A 279 6.15 13.55 -21.86
C ASN A 279 5.96 13.83 -20.36
N THR A 280 6.52 14.95 -19.88
CA THR A 280 6.64 15.27 -18.45
C THR A 280 6.15 16.68 -18.10
N LYS A 281 5.72 17.48 -19.09
CA LYS A 281 5.36 18.89 -18.89
C LYS A 281 4.14 19.09 -17.98
N HIS A 282 3.25 18.10 -17.93
CA HIS A 282 2.06 18.09 -17.06
C HIS A 282 2.35 17.66 -15.62
N LEU A 283 3.55 17.14 -15.34
CA LEU A 283 3.91 16.67 -14.01
C LEU A 283 4.21 17.83 -13.07
N ALA A 284 3.74 17.70 -11.82
CA ALA A 284 4.05 18.63 -10.75
C ALA A 284 5.55 18.59 -10.38
N GLY A 285 6.06 19.71 -9.86
CA GLY A 285 7.44 19.89 -9.44
C GLY A 285 7.94 21.29 -9.78
N GLU A 286 8.51 21.99 -8.80
CA GLU A 286 8.97 23.37 -8.95
C GLU A 286 10.12 23.49 -9.95
N ASP A 287 11.02 22.51 -9.95
CA ASP A 287 12.16 22.42 -10.84
C ASP A 287 12.22 21.08 -11.59
N GLU A 288 13.25 20.89 -12.42
CA GLU A 288 13.43 19.64 -13.18
C GLU A 288 13.64 18.44 -12.24
N ALA A 289 14.39 18.61 -11.15
CA ALA A 289 14.66 17.54 -10.20
C ALA A 289 13.36 17.07 -9.50
N GLY A 290 12.51 18.02 -9.10
CA GLY A 290 11.18 17.76 -8.55
C GLY A 290 10.27 17.05 -9.54
N ARG A 291 10.25 17.47 -10.81
CA ARG A 291 9.49 16.77 -11.87
C ARG A 291 10.00 15.35 -12.11
N LYS A 292 11.32 15.10 -12.04
CA LYS A 292 11.90 13.75 -12.14
C LYS A 292 11.45 12.87 -10.99
N ARG A 293 11.53 13.36 -9.75
CA ARG A 293 11.00 12.65 -8.56
C ARG A 293 9.50 12.37 -8.71
N ARG A 294 8.71 13.33 -9.20
CA ARG A 294 7.28 13.14 -9.45
C ARG A 294 7.03 12.08 -10.52
N ALA A 295 7.77 12.10 -11.63
CA ALA A 295 7.67 11.10 -12.69
C ALA A 295 7.92 9.69 -12.15
N PHE A 296 8.98 9.53 -11.36
CA PHE A 296 9.32 8.28 -10.69
C PHE A 296 8.15 7.77 -9.85
N VAL A 297 7.58 8.60 -8.97
CA VAL A 297 6.43 8.22 -8.13
C VAL A 297 5.19 7.87 -8.96
N VAL A 298 4.92 8.57 -10.06
CA VAL A 298 3.80 8.26 -10.97
C VAL A 298 3.99 6.90 -11.64
N ILE A 299 5.21 6.58 -12.09
CA ILE A 299 5.56 5.27 -12.65
C ILE A 299 5.33 4.17 -11.62
N LEU A 300 5.82 4.35 -10.39
CA LEU A 300 5.64 3.38 -9.31
C LEU A 300 4.17 3.12 -9.00
N GLU A 301 3.38 4.20 -8.88
CA GLU A 301 1.95 4.06 -8.62
C GLU A 301 1.26 3.28 -9.73
N ARG A 302 1.46 3.68 -11.00
CA ARG A 302 0.80 3.05 -12.14
C ARG A 302 1.26 1.62 -12.39
N ALA A 303 2.53 1.30 -12.15
CA ALA A 303 3.00 -0.08 -12.16
C ALA A 303 2.27 -0.91 -11.11
N SER A 304 2.20 -0.43 -9.87
CA SER A 304 1.55 -1.13 -8.76
C SER A 304 0.05 -1.36 -8.98
N THR A 305 -0.66 -0.38 -9.54
CA THR A 305 -2.10 -0.50 -9.84
C THR A 305 -2.34 -1.41 -11.05
N THR A 306 -1.46 -1.39 -12.06
CA THR A 306 -1.51 -2.35 -13.18
C THR A 306 -1.51 -3.79 -12.69
N LEU A 307 -0.62 -4.12 -11.75
CA LEU A 307 -0.56 -5.43 -11.14
C LEU A 307 -1.83 -5.75 -10.34
N LEU A 308 -2.33 -4.78 -9.57
CA LEU A 308 -3.54 -4.94 -8.75
C LEU A 308 -4.81 -5.17 -9.58
N GLU A 309 -4.90 -4.52 -10.74
CA GLU A 309 -6.02 -4.67 -11.68
C GLU A 309 -5.83 -5.85 -12.64
N SER A 310 -4.72 -6.60 -12.52
CA SER A 310 -4.38 -7.74 -13.41
C SER A 310 -4.28 -7.35 -14.89
N LYS A 311 -3.76 -6.15 -15.18
CA LYS A 311 -3.71 -5.53 -16.51
C LYS A 311 -2.30 -5.41 -17.11
N VAL A 312 -1.33 -6.18 -16.62
CA VAL A 312 0.07 -6.15 -17.09
C VAL A 312 0.16 -6.37 -18.61
N ASP A 313 -0.58 -7.35 -19.14
CA ASP A 313 -0.63 -7.65 -20.57
C ASP A 313 -1.23 -6.50 -21.39
N ASP A 314 -2.29 -5.88 -20.86
CA ASP A 314 -2.99 -4.77 -21.53
C ASP A 314 -2.13 -3.52 -21.57
N VAL A 315 -1.47 -3.19 -20.45
CA VAL A 315 -0.51 -2.07 -20.37
C VAL A 315 0.69 -2.30 -21.29
N SER A 316 1.22 -3.52 -21.33
CA SER A 316 2.33 -3.86 -22.22
C SER A 316 1.94 -3.71 -23.70
N ALA A 317 0.75 -4.18 -24.07
CA ALA A 317 0.24 -4.05 -25.43
C ALA A 317 -0.04 -2.57 -25.80
N ALA A 318 -0.65 -1.81 -24.89
CA ALA A 318 -0.94 -0.40 -25.08
C ALA A 318 0.36 0.42 -25.22
N ALA A 319 1.36 0.17 -24.39
CA ALA A 319 2.67 0.81 -24.49
C ALA A 319 3.40 0.48 -25.80
N ALA A 320 3.28 -0.75 -26.32
CA ALA A 320 3.89 -1.11 -27.60
C ALA A 320 3.24 -0.38 -28.79
N ALA A 321 1.94 -0.08 -28.67
CA ALA A 321 1.17 0.69 -29.65
C ALA A 321 1.25 2.21 -29.41
N PHE A 322 1.75 2.65 -28.25
CA PHE A 322 1.93 4.05 -27.91
C PHE A 322 3.06 4.61 -28.78
N ALA A 323 2.67 5.27 -29.86
CA ALA A 323 3.60 6.08 -30.63
C ALA A 323 4.15 7.13 -29.65
N SER A 324 5.48 7.19 -29.52
CA SER A 324 6.11 8.33 -28.87
C SER A 324 5.70 9.55 -29.69
N GLU A 325 4.67 10.28 -29.26
CA GLU A 325 4.38 11.61 -29.75
C GLU A 325 5.62 12.45 -29.41
N THR A 326 6.49 12.54 -30.41
CA THR A 326 7.73 13.34 -30.44
C THR A 326 7.44 14.81 -30.27
#